data_AF-A0A812P3M5-F1
#
_entry.id   AF-A0A812P3M5-F1
#
_cell.length_a   1.000
_cell.length_b   1.000
_cell.length_c   1.000
_cell.angle_alpha   90.00
_cell.angle_beta   90.00
_cell.angle_gamma   90.00
#
_symmetry.space_group_name_H-M   'P 1'
#
loop_
_entity.id
_entity.type
_entity.pdbx_description
1 polymer ?
#
loop_
_entity_poly.entity_id
_entity_poly.type
_entity_poly.pdbx_seq_one_letter_code
_entity_poly.pdbx_strand_id
1 'polypeptide(L)'
;MEGWHPSLEGLCDELLGEEQLLSQRTESADAIRTPSDSSEDQQNQVQGLGTVSIWWAKLLRKHSTLTKSRADHNRPVTVLSGCTGAAAEIAVFKALGIPFVVLSASDPSLKCRAFVEANYPEHVPLHWFADIEDQYEGKACINHPSSAGCDACSVGSQGLDFAITGSPCHPFSVQRPDRFQGGIAEHAEFNTTMTSLLRWSKRFQPKVWVMEQVEGFDMPMTKNDKDPERTPLRMPGP
;
A
#
# COMPACT_ATOMS: atom_id res chain seq x y z
N MET A 1 -39.96 6.54 -6.86
CA MET A 1 -38.67 6.00 -7.30
C MET A 1 -38.45 4.71 -6.57
N GLU A 2 -38.79 3.59 -7.21
CA GLU A 2 -38.51 2.25 -6.67
C GLU A 2 -37.02 1.97 -6.89
N GLY A 3 -36.28 1.89 -5.78
CA GLY A 3 -34.84 1.68 -5.79
C GLY A 3 -34.50 0.28 -6.28
N TRP A 4 -33.83 0.18 -7.43
CA TRP A 4 -33.28 -1.07 -7.92
C TRP A 4 -32.08 -1.47 -7.03
N HIS A 5 -32.32 -2.40 -6.11
CA HIS A 5 -31.26 -3.09 -5.37
C HIS A 5 -30.97 -4.40 -6.09
N PRO A 6 -29.79 -4.58 -6.72
CA PRO A 6 -29.37 -5.92 -7.14
C PRO A 6 -29.38 -6.81 -5.89
N SER A 7 -29.97 -8.00 -5.99
CA SER A 7 -29.98 -8.95 -4.86
C SER A 7 -28.53 -9.32 -4.54
N LEU A 8 -28.21 -9.36 -3.25
CA LEU A 8 -26.88 -9.79 -2.77
C LEU A 8 -26.51 -11.19 -3.29
N GLU A 9 -27.51 -12.03 -3.58
CA GLU A 9 -27.35 -13.38 -4.15
C GLU A 9 -26.67 -13.37 -5.53
N GLY A 10 -27.07 -12.48 -6.45
CA GLY A 10 -26.44 -12.42 -7.77
C GLY A 10 -24.98 -11.93 -7.74
N LEU A 11 -24.63 -11.15 -6.71
CA LEU A 11 -23.26 -10.73 -6.43
C LEU A 11 -22.41 -11.89 -5.93
N CYS A 12 -22.96 -12.75 -5.07
CA CYS A 12 -22.27 -13.93 -4.56
C CYS A 12 -21.92 -14.94 -5.66
N ASP A 13 -22.83 -15.20 -6.60
CA ASP A 13 -22.56 -16.17 -7.68
C ASP A 13 -21.48 -15.69 -8.66
N GLU A 14 -21.49 -14.40 -9.02
CA GLU A 14 -20.46 -13.77 -9.86
C GLU A 14 -19.09 -13.78 -9.15
N LEU A 15 -19.08 -13.60 -7.82
CA LEU A 15 -17.88 -13.68 -6.99
C LEU A 15 -17.32 -15.10 -6.93
N LEU A 16 -18.16 -16.11 -6.68
CA LEU A 16 -17.74 -17.51 -6.55
C LEU A 16 -17.15 -18.05 -7.85
N GLY A 17 -17.71 -17.69 -9.00
CA GLY A 17 -17.18 -18.10 -10.30
C GLY A 17 -15.78 -17.54 -10.59
N GLU A 18 -15.52 -16.28 -10.20
CA GLU A 18 -14.22 -15.63 -10.39
C GLU A 18 -13.18 -16.07 -9.34
N GLU A 19 -13.59 -16.37 -8.10
CA GLU A 19 -12.71 -16.94 -7.06
C GLU A 19 -12.16 -18.31 -7.47
N GLN A 20 -12.99 -19.15 -8.09
CA GLN A 20 -12.55 -20.42 -8.68
C GLN A 20 -11.52 -20.23 -9.79
N LEU A 21 -11.73 -19.24 -10.68
CA LEU A 21 -10.78 -18.90 -11.73
C LEU A 21 -9.45 -18.36 -11.18
N LEU A 22 -9.50 -17.57 -10.11
CA LEU A 22 -8.30 -17.09 -9.42
C LEU A 22 -7.52 -18.23 -8.76
N SER A 23 -8.20 -19.11 -8.00
CA SER A 23 -7.56 -20.25 -7.35
C SER A 23 -6.80 -21.12 -8.35
N GLN A 24 -7.43 -21.41 -9.51
CA GLN A 24 -6.78 -22.16 -10.59
C GLN A 24 -5.52 -21.47 -11.14
N ARG A 25 -5.48 -20.14 -11.16
CA ARG A 25 -4.30 -19.37 -11.61
C ARG A 25 -3.21 -19.29 -10.55
N THR A 26 -3.56 -19.15 -9.27
CA THR A 26 -2.57 -19.12 -8.17
C THR A 26 -1.92 -20.48 -7.97
N GLU A 27 -2.67 -21.57 -8.08
CA GLU A 27 -2.10 -22.94 -8.07
C GLU A 27 -1.09 -23.14 -9.20
N SER A 28 -1.38 -22.55 -10.38
CA SER A 28 -0.44 -22.55 -11.51
C SER A 28 0.78 -21.64 -11.30
N ALA A 29 0.67 -20.59 -10.48
CA ALA A 29 1.76 -19.66 -10.19
C ALA A 29 2.69 -20.19 -9.07
N ASP A 30 2.14 -20.87 -8.07
CA ASP A 30 2.94 -21.53 -7.03
C ASP A 30 3.75 -22.72 -7.59
N ALA A 31 3.31 -23.31 -8.71
CA ALA A 31 4.12 -24.27 -9.47
C ALA A 31 5.38 -23.66 -10.13
N ILE A 32 5.48 -22.32 -10.18
CA ILE A 32 6.61 -21.57 -10.78
C ILE A 32 7.52 -20.97 -9.68
N ARG A 33 7.28 -21.25 -8.38
CA ARG A 33 8.23 -20.86 -7.33
C ARG A 33 9.53 -21.66 -7.47
N THR A 34 10.52 -21.06 -8.12
CA THR A 34 11.89 -21.56 -8.15
C THR A 34 12.56 -21.42 -6.78
N PRO A 35 13.53 -22.30 -6.45
CA PRO A 35 14.27 -22.27 -5.19
C PRO A 35 15.03 -20.95 -5.01
N SER A 36 15.20 -20.54 -3.74
CA SER A 36 15.87 -19.31 -3.32
C SER A 36 17.25 -19.12 -3.97
N ASP A 37 17.47 -17.90 -4.43
CA ASP A 37 18.74 -17.27 -4.82
C ASP A 37 20.03 -18.07 -4.58
N SER A 38 20.51 -18.70 -5.64
CA SER A 38 21.95 -18.77 -5.92
C SER A 38 22.21 -18.33 -7.36
N SER A 39 22.69 -17.10 -7.47
CA SER A 39 23.55 -16.51 -8.51
C SER A 39 23.30 -16.84 -9.99
N GLU A 40 23.11 -15.74 -10.74
CA GLU A 40 23.43 -15.50 -12.15
C GLU A 40 22.34 -15.77 -13.21
N ASP A 41 21.83 -14.65 -13.73
CA ASP A 41 21.42 -14.40 -15.11
C ASP A 41 20.53 -15.44 -15.80
N GLN A 42 19.23 -15.35 -15.53
CA GLN A 42 18.22 -15.69 -16.53
C GLN A 42 17.31 -14.50 -16.80
N GLN A 43 17.68 -13.73 -17.82
CA GLN A 43 16.79 -12.80 -18.51
C GLN A 43 15.75 -13.59 -19.32
N ASN A 44 14.85 -14.30 -18.64
CA ASN A 44 13.64 -14.78 -19.29
C ASN A 44 12.69 -13.59 -19.47
N GLN A 45 12.65 -13.05 -20.70
CA GLN A 45 11.64 -12.09 -21.11
C GLN A 45 10.27 -12.75 -20.94
N VAL A 46 9.52 -12.34 -19.91
CA VAL A 46 8.11 -12.68 -19.75
C VAL A 46 7.33 -11.96 -20.85
N GLN A 47 7.28 -12.57 -22.03
CA GLN A 47 6.48 -12.07 -23.15
C GLN A 47 5.02 -12.37 -22.87
N GLY A 48 4.23 -11.30 -22.72
CA GLY A 48 2.77 -11.38 -22.72
C GLY A 48 2.16 -11.75 -21.37
N LEU A 49 2.38 -10.92 -20.34
CA LEU A 49 1.38 -10.78 -19.29
C LEU A 49 0.12 -10.22 -19.93
N GLY A 50 -0.74 -11.12 -20.44
CA GLY A 50 -2.10 -10.76 -20.83
C GLY A 50 -2.73 -9.94 -19.71
N THR A 51 -3.50 -8.92 -20.07
CA THR A 51 -4.14 -8.02 -19.10
C THR A 51 -4.88 -8.87 -18.07
N VAL A 52 -4.31 -8.96 -16.86
CA VAL A 52 -4.91 -9.73 -15.77
C VAL A 52 -6.31 -9.15 -15.59
N SER A 53 -7.34 -9.97 -15.83
CA SER A 53 -8.72 -9.54 -15.64
C SER A 53 -8.87 -9.15 -14.17
N ILE A 54 -8.94 -7.84 -13.90
CA ILE A 54 -9.13 -7.31 -12.56
C ILE A 54 -10.63 -7.37 -12.24
N TRP A 55 -11.14 -8.59 -12.07
CA TRP A 55 -12.57 -8.85 -11.88
C TRP A 55 -13.12 -8.06 -10.69
N TRP A 56 -12.36 -7.97 -9.59
CA TRP A 56 -12.77 -7.23 -8.39
C TRP A 56 -13.01 -5.76 -8.71
N ALA A 57 -12.18 -5.18 -9.59
CA ALA A 57 -12.33 -3.79 -9.98
C ALA A 57 -13.51 -3.59 -10.94
N LYS A 58 -13.83 -4.58 -11.78
CA LYS A 58 -15.06 -4.54 -12.59
C LYS A 58 -16.29 -4.57 -11.69
N LEU A 59 -16.30 -5.45 -10.69
CA LEU A 59 -17.39 -5.57 -9.74
C LEU A 59 -17.57 -4.27 -8.92
N LEU A 60 -16.48 -3.74 -8.36
CA LEU A 60 -16.53 -2.47 -7.62
C LEU A 60 -16.97 -1.31 -8.51
N ARG A 61 -16.56 -1.25 -9.78
CA ARG A 61 -17.04 -0.22 -10.72
C ARG A 61 -18.54 -0.34 -11.04
N LYS A 62 -19.04 -1.57 -11.20
CA LYS A 62 -20.45 -1.87 -11.47
C LYS A 62 -21.35 -1.48 -10.29
N HIS A 63 -20.89 -1.69 -9.06
CA HIS A 63 -21.69 -1.50 -7.85
C HIS A 63 -21.41 -0.19 -7.11
N SER A 64 -20.28 0.48 -7.35
CA SER A 64 -20.06 1.81 -6.79
C SER A 64 -20.85 2.86 -7.55
N THR A 65 -21.61 3.67 -6.80
CA THR A 65 -22.23 4.90 -7.33
C THR A 65 -21.20 5.94 -7.76
N LEU A 66 -19.91 5.71 -7.44
CA LEU A 66 -18.76 6.55 -7.80
C LEU A 66 -18.63 6.77 -9.32
N THR A 67 -19.09 5.82 -10.14
CA THR A 67 -19.04 5.95 -11.62
C THR A 67 -20.21 6.76 -12.18
N LYS A 68 -21.29 6.94 -11.41
CA LYS A 68 -22.47 7.72 -11.81
C LYS A 68 -22.25 9.18 -11.43
N SER A 69 -21.35 9.83 -12.16
CA SER A 69 -21.14 11.28 -12.30
C SER A 69 -21.87 12.14 -11.26
N ARG A 70 -21.23 12.35 -10.11
CA ARG A 70 -21.48 13.55 -9.32
C ARG A 70 -20.53 14.63 -9.85
N ALA A 71 -21.08 15.79 -10.20
CA ALA A 71 -20.33 16.94 -10.72
C ALA A 71 -19.18 17.42 -9.82
N ASP A 72 -19.15 16.97 -8.56
CA ASP A 72 -18.11 17.32 -7.57
C ASP A 72 -16.80 16.51 -7.70
N HIS A 73 -16.73 15.48 -8.56
CA HIS A 73 -15.54 14.63 -8.73
C HIS A 73 -14.62 15.08 -9.87
N ASN A 74 -14.66 16.36 -10.27
CA ASN A 74 -13.91 16.85 -11.44
C ASN A 74 -12.39 16.95 -11.24
N ARG A 75 -11.88 16.71 -10.02
CA ARG A 75 -10.43 16.73 -9.76
C ARG A 75 -9.90 15.32 -9.47
N PRO A 76 -8.64 15.03 -9.86
CA PRO A 76 -7.96 13.83 -9.43
C PRO A 76 -7.87 13.73 -7.90
N VAL A 77 -7.99 12.51 -7.39
CA VAL A 77 -7.72 12.15 -6.00
C VAL A 77 -6.24 12.35 -5.71
N THR A 78 -5.91 13.03 -4.62
CA THR A 78 -4.52 13.21 -4.17
C THR A 78 -4.13 12.09 -3.22
N VAL A 79 -3.03 11.41 -3.54
CA VAL A 79 -2.55 10.24 -2.79
C VAL A 79 -1.17 10.53 -2.20
N LEU A 80 -1.01 10.16 -0.94
CA LEU A 80 0.26 10.11 -0.24
C LEU A 80 0.61 8.66 0.06
N SER A 81 1.80 8.22 -0.31
CA SER A 81 2.26 6.85 -0.09
C SER A 81 3.43 6.84 0.89
N GLY A 82 3.37 5.99 1.90
CA GLY A 82 4.46 5.78 2.86
C GLY A 82 4.80 4.30 2.95
N CYS A 83 6.10 3.98 2.92
CA CYS A 83 6.56 2.59 2.74
C CYS A 83 5.97 1.98 1.46
N THR A 84 6.20 2.65 0.33
CA THR A 84 5.47 2.47 -0.93
C THR A 84 5.64 1.08 -1.56
N GLY A 85 6.79 0.44 -1.41
CA GLY A 85 7.09 -0.84 -2.04
C GLY A 85 6.82 -0.82 -3.55
N ALA A 86 6.03 -1.78 -4.03
CA ALA A 86 5.66 -1.88 -5.45
C ALA A 86 4.53 -0.92 -5.88
N ALA A 87 4.11 0.02 -5.01
CA ALA A 87 3.02 0.97 -5.22
C ALA A 87 1.68 0.30 -5.62
N ALA A 88 1.23 -0.67 -4.80
CA ALA A 88 -0.01 -1.41 -5.03
C ALA A 88 -1.23 -0.49 -5.17
N GLU A 89 -1.23 0.66 -4.49
CA GLU A 89 -2.26 1.68 -4.59
C GLU A 89 -2.43 2.22 -6.01
N ILE A 90 -1.34 2.39 -6.77
CA ILE A 90 -1.39 2.87 -8.16
C ILE A 90 -2.16 1.85 -9.00
N ALA A 91 -1.84 0.55 -8.86
CA ALA A 91 -2.55 -0.51 -9.54
C ALA A 91 -4.05 -0.50 -9.21
N VAL A 92 -4.39 -0.28 -7.93
CA VAL A 92 -5.78 -0.24 -7.47
C VAL A 92 -6.55 0.94 -8.08
N PHE A 93 -6.03 2.16 -7.99
CA PHE A 93 -6.68 3.34 -8.57
C PHE A 93 -6.84 3.22 -10.09
N LYS A 94 -5.82 2.74 -10.80
CA LYS A 94 -5.89 2.46 -12.24
C LYS A 94 -6.98 1.43 -12.56
N ALA A 95 -7.03 0.33 -11.82
CA ALA A 95 -8.02 -0.72 -12.03
C ALA A 95 -9.46 -0.23 -11.83
N LEU A 96 -9.66 0.63 -10.84
CA LEU A 96 -10.94 1.26 -10.53
C LEU A 96 -11.31 2.39 -11.50
N GLY A 97 -10.39 2.85 -12.34
CA GLY A 97 -10.62 3.98 -13.25
C GLY A 97 -10.87 5.29 -12.52
N ILE A 98 -10.33 5.44 -11.31
CA ILE A 98 -10.45 6.66 -10.51
C ILE A 98 -9.29 7.57 -10.89
N PRO A 99 -9.53 8.81 -11.37
CA PRO A 99 -8.46 9.76 -11.63
C PRO A 99 -7.71 10.10 -10.34
N PHE A 100 -6.39 10.04 -10.35
CA PHE A 100 -5.56 10.28 -9.17
C PHE A 100 -4.17 10.83 -9.52
N VAL A 101 -3.53 11.42 -8.54
CA VAL A 101 -2.12 11.85 -8.57
C VAL A 101 -1.45 11.41 -7.28
N VAL A 102 -0.30 10.74 -7.39
CA VAL A 102 0.53 10.43 -6.23
C VAL A 102 1.46 11.62 -5.98
N LEU A 103 1.14 12.41 -4.96
CA LEU A 103 1.91 13.62 -4.65
C LEU A 103 3.30 13.25 -4.15
N SER A 104 3.39 12.26 -3.26
CA SER A 104 4.68 11.72 -2.88
C SER A 104 4.63 10.29 -2.37
N ALA A 105 5.78 9.64 -2.44
CA ALA A 105 6.07 8.29 -2.00
C ALA A 105 7.35 8.27 -1.16
N SER A 106 7.47 7.32 -0.24
CA SER A 106 8.72 7.05 0.48
C SER A 106 9.04 5.57 0.52
N ASP A 107 10.24 5.22 0.09
CA ASP A 107 10.75 3.86 0.17
C ASP A 107 12.30 3.84 0.07
N PRO A 108 13.01 3.16 0.98
CA PRO A 108 14.47 3.09 0.97
C PRO A 108 15.03 2.25 -0.18
N SER A 109 14.21 1.39 -0.79
CA SER A 109 14.60 0.53 -1.90
C SER A 109 14.51 1.26 -3.24
N LEU A 110 15.67 1.60 -3.81
CA LEU A 110 15.74 2.12 -5.18
C LEU A 110 15.21 1.12 -6.23
N LYS A 111 15.18 -0.18 -5.91
CA LYS A 111 14.57 -1.20 -6.78
C LYS A 111 13.05 -1.03 -6.85
N CYS A 112 12.41 -0.70 -5.73
CA CYS A 112 10.97 -0.42 -5.67
C CYS A 112 10.63 0.80 -6.52
N ARG A 113 11.43 1.88 -6.41
CA ARG A 113 11.30 3.05 -7.29
C ARG A 113 11.40 2.68 -8.77
N ALA A 114 12.47 1.98 -9.17
CA ALA A 114 12.69 1.60 -10.56
C ALA A 114 11.55 0.73 -11.09
N PHE A 115 11.01 -0.17 -10.27
CA PHE A 115 9.83 -0.96 -10.60
C PHE A 115 8.61 -0.06 -10.86
N VAL A 116 8.33 0.91 -9.98
CA VAL A 116 7.19 1.83 -10.13
C VAL A 116 7.32 2.68 -11.39
N GLU A 117 8.50 3.23 -11.67
CA GLU A 117 8.76 4.02 -12.89
C GLU A 117 8.57 3.20 -14.17
N ALA A 118 9.00 1.93 -14.17
CA ALA A 118 8.86 1.04 -15.31
C ALA A 118 7.41 0.60 -15.56
N ASN A 119 6.64 0.32 -14.51
CA ASN A 119 5.29 -0.25 -14.62
C ASN A 119 4.18 0.82 -14.66
N TYR A 120 4.44 2.01 -14.12
CA TYR A 120 3.46 3.08 -14.00
C TYR A 120 4.01 4.45 -14.45
N PRO A 121 4.56 4.58 -15.67
CA PRO A 121 5.23 5.80 -16.12
C PRO A 121 4.33 7.06 -16.11
N GLU A 122 3.01 6.90 -16.26
CA GLU A 122 2.04 8.00 -16.20
C GLU A 122 1.62 8.41 -14.77
N HIS A 123 1.98 7.62 -13.77
CA HIS A 123 1.58 7.82 -12.37
C HIS A 123 2.76 7.78 -11.41
N VAL A 124 3.97 8.06 -11.90
CA VAL A 124 5.16 8.17 -11.05
C VAL A 124 4.92 9.24 -9.99
N PRO A 125 5.21 8.98 -8.70
CA PRO A 125 5.08 9.98 -7.64
C PRO A 125 5.86 11.25 -7.97
N LEU A 126 5.23 12.42 -7.78
CA LEU A 126 5.88 13.71 -8.06
C LEU A 126 7.16 13.88 -7.23
N HIS A 127 7.11 13.42 -5.97
CA HIS A 127 8.23 13.38 -5.06
C HIS A 127 8.48 11.96 -4.55
N TRP A 128 9.72 11.50 -4.66
CA TRP A 128 10.17 10.24 -4.08
C TRP A 128 11.19 10.52 -2.98
N PHE A 129 10.88 10.15 -1.75
CA PHE A 129 11.74 10.32 -0.59
C PHE A 129 12.48 9.01 -0.27
N ALA A 130 13.67 9.13 0.31
CA ALA A 130 14.48 7.97 0.68
C ALA A 130 13.81 7.15 1.80
N ASP A 131 13.16 7.82 2.75
CA ASP A 131 12.37 7.16 3.78
C ASP A 131 11.20 8.04 4.25
N ILE A 132 10.40 7.49 5.16
CA ILE A 132 9.19 8.16 5.66
C ILE A 132 9.51 9.36 6.56
N GLU A 133 10.66 9.37 7.24
CA GLU A 133 11.09 10.51 8.05
C GLU A 133 11.51 11.68 7.13
N ASP A 134 12.23 11.40 6.05
CA ASP A 134 12.57 12.41 5.04
C ASP A 134 11.33 13.04 4.40
N GLN A 135 10.31 12.22 4.12
CA GLN A 135 9.01 12.69 3.65
C GLN A 135 8.29 13.54 4.71
N TYR A 136 8.28 13.09 5.97
CA TYR A 136 7.68 13.83 7.10
C TYR A 136 8.35 15.18 7.34
N GLU A 137 9.68 15.24 7.28
CA GLU A 137 10.49 16.44 7.50
C GLU A 137 10.48 17.39 6.29
N GLY A 138 10.01 16.93 5.12
CA GLY A 138 10.02 17.72 3.90
C GLY A 138 11.43 17.97 3.37
N LYS A 139 12.33 17.00 3.51
CA LYS A 139 13.70 17.06 2.98
C LYS A 139 13.71 17.08 1.45
N ALA A 140 14.89 17.25 0.84
CA ALA A 140 15.03 17.16 -0.60
C ALA A 140 14.66 15.74 -1.07
N CYS A 141 13.66 15.63 -1.95
CA CYS A 141 13.32 14.35 -2.56
C CYS A 141 14.34 13.97 -3.64
N ILE A 142 14.41 12.69 -3.99
CA ILE A 142 15.36 12.17 -4.97
C ILE A 142 15.09 12.75 -6.38
N ASN A 143 13.85 13.15 -6.67
CA ASN A 143 13.50 13.77 -7.95
C ASN A 143 13.99 15.23 -8.05
N HIS A 144 14.26 15.90 -6.92
CA HIS A 144 14.64 17.31 -6.88
C HIS A 144 15.83 17.55 -5.91
N PRO A 145 17.01 16.95 -6.17
CA PRO A 145 18.13 16.91 -5.21
C PRO A 145 18.78 18.27 -4.92
N SER A 146 18.62 19.26 -5.82
CA SER A 146 19.27 20.57 -5.71
C SER A 146 18.47 21.62 -4.93
N SER A 147 17.32 21.23 -4.37
CA SER A 147 16.45 22.17 -3.65
C SER A 147 16.71 22.09 -2.14
N ALA A 148 17.49 23.02 -1.62
CA ALA A 148 17.76 23.17 -0.19
C ALA A 148 16.49 23.66 0.55
N GLY A 149 15.55 22.74 0.77
CA GLY A 149 14.18 23.05 1.19
C GLY A 149 13.34 23.35 -0.05
N CYS A 150 12.70 22.34 -0.60
CA CYS A 150 11.90 22.52 -1.79
C CYS A 150 10.50 23.01 -1.41
N ASP A 151 10.23 24.30 -1.60
CA ASP A 151 8.83 24.77 -1.67
C ASP A 151 8.05 23.96 -2.72
N ALA A 152 8.72 23.51 -3.78
CA ALA A 152 8.15 22.63 -4.80
C ALA A 152 7.91 21.18 -4.34
N CYS A 153 8.59 20.69 -3.28
CA CYS A 153 8.29 19.40 -2.64
C CYS A 153 7.47 19.56 -1.36
N SER A 154 6.97 20.76 -1.08
CA SER A 154 6.03 20.94 0.02
C SER A 154 4.74 20.21 -0.35
N VAL A 155 4.62 18.99 0.17
CA VAL A 155 3.35 18.28 0.19
C VAL A 155 2.50 19.03 1.20
N GLY A 156 1.81 20.07 0.72
CA GLY A 156 0.94 20.88 1.56
C GLY A 156 -0.03 19.99 2.33
N SER A 157 -0.30 20.33 3.59
CA SER A 157 -1.32 19.63 4.38
C SER A 157 -2.75 19.88 3.86
N GLN A 158 -2.92 20.85 2.96
CA GLN A 158 -4.24 21.18 2.42
C GLN A 158 -4.58 20.29 1.22
N GLY A 159 -5.67 19.53 1.36
CA GLY A 159 -6.29 18.84 0.24
C GLY A 159 -5.76 17.44 -0.06
N LEU A 160 -5.12 16.76 0.90
CA LEU A 160 -4.79 15.33 0.81
C LEU A 160 -6.05 14.47 1.00
N ASP A 161 -6.41 13.69 -0.02
CA ASP A 161 -7.57 12.81 0.06
C ASP A 161 -7.23 11.48 0.74
N PHE A 162 -6.16 10.82 0.28
CA PHE A 162 -5.74 9.53 0.79
C PHE A 162 -4.28 9.56 1.25
N ALA A 163 -4.03 8.91 2.37
CA ALA A 163 -2.73 8.34 2.68
C ALA A 163 -2.84 6.82 2.67
N ILE A 164 -1.88 6.14 2.08
CA ILE A 164 -1.83 4.68 1.99
C ILE A 164 -0.46 4.22 2.44
N THR A 165 -0.43 3.24 3.34
CA THR A 165 0.81 2.80 3.97
C THR A 165 0.83 1.29 4.19
N GLY A 166 1.94 0.65 3.82
CA GLY A 166 2.26 -0.74 4.17
C GLY A 166 3.60 -0.76 4.88
N SER A 167 3.60 -0.56 6.19
CA SER A 167 4.85 -0.44 6.94
C SER A 167 5.52 -1.82 7.16
N PRO A 168 6.81 -1.86 7.53
CA PRO A 168 7.52 -3.12 7.66
C PRO A 168 6.82 -4.09 8.62
N CYS A 169 6.62 -5.32 8.14
CA CYS A 169 5.84 -6.34 8.83
C CYS A 169 6.69 -7.33 9.65
N HIS A 170 8.02 -7.38 9.43
CA HIS A 170 8.93 -8.32 10.09
C HIS A 170 8.84 -8.33 11.63
N PRO A 171 8.70 -7.18 12.33
CA PRO A 171 8.55 -7.20 13.79
C PRO A 171 7.29 -7.93 14.26
N PHE A 172 6.24 -7.93 13.44
CA PHE A 172 4.87 -8.28 13.84
C PHE A 172 4.43 -9.65 13.34
N SER A 173 5.01 -10.12 12.24
CA SER A 173 4.62 -11.36 11.56
C SER A 173 4.74 -12.60 12.44
N VAL A 174 3.68 -13.41 12.48
CA VAL A 174 3.67 -14.74 13.12
C VAL A 174 4.61 -15.74 12.46
N GLN A 175 5.03 -15.48 11.22
CA GLN A 175 5.91 -16.36 10.47
C GLN A 175 7.37 -16.25 10.89
N ARG A 176 7.73 -15.21 11.68
CA ARG A 176 9.09 -15.00 12.19
C ARG A 176 9.31 -15.86 13.46
N PRO A 177 10.18 -16.90 13.42
CA PRO A 177 10.37 -17.81 14.58
C PRO A 177 10.88 -17.11 15.84
N ASP A 178 11.65 -16.03 15.65
CA ASP A 178 12.28 -15.21 16.68
C ASP A 178 11.52 -13.89 16.95
N ARG A 179 10.23 -13.80 16.58
CA ARG A 179 9.36 -12.63 16.84
C ARG A 179 9.50 -12.10 18.27
N PHE A 180 9.58 -13.00 19.25
CA PHE A 180 9.65 -12.65 20.67
C PHE A 180 11.06 -12.64 21.27
N GLN A 181 12.11 -12.88 20.49
CA GLN A 181 13.49 -12.80 20.97
C GLN A 181 13.87 -11.32 21.14
N GLY A 182 14.02 -10.85 22.39
CA GLY A 182 14.14 -9.42 22.71
C GLY A 182 12.80 -8.68 22.76
N GLY A 183 11.73 -9.30 22.29
CA GLY A 183 10.43 -8.64 22.14
C GLY A 183 10.38 -7.75 20.89
N ILE A 184 9.18 -7.49 20.40
CA ILE A 184 9.01 -6.86 19.08
C ILE A 184 9.47 -5.39 19.07
N ALA A 185 9.44 -4.72 20.23
CA ALA A 185 9.86 -3.32 20.38
C ALA A 185 11.37 -3.12 20.19
N GLU A 186 12.18 -4.18 20.35
CA GLU A 186 13.64 -4.12 20.14
C GLU A 186 14.02 -4.28 18.65
N HIS A 187 13.06 -4.61 17.77
CA HIS A 187 13.34 -4.74 16.34
C HIS A 187 13.59 -3.36 15.69
N ALA A 188 14.60 -3.26 14.81
CA ALA A 188 15.01 -1.99 14.19
C ALA A 188 13.87 -1.27 13.45
N GLU A 189 12.99 -2.05 12.80
CA GLU A 189 11.86 -1.52 12.02
C GLU A 189 10.61 -1.21 12.87
N PHE A 190 10.61 -1.53 14.16
CA PHE A 190 9.46 -1.31 15.04
C PHE A 190 9.05 0.17 15.07
N ASN A 191 10.02 1.07 15.18
CA ASN A 191 9.78 2.51 15.27
C ASN A 191 9.22 3.10 13.97
N THR A 192 9.54 2.53 12.81
CA THR A 192 8.95 2.97 11.53
C THR A 192 7.43 2.85 11.59
N THR A 193 6.90 1.71 12.05
CA THR A 193 5.46 1.47 12.15
C THR A 193 4.83 2.20 13.33
N MET A 194 5.43 2.12 14.52
CA MET A 194 4.79 2.57 15.76
C MET A 194 5.02 4.04 16.08
N THR A 195 6.01 4.70 15.47
CA THR A 195 6.34 6.11 15.74
C THR A 195 6.32 6.94 14.47
N SER A 196 7.15 6.61 13.48
CA SER A 196 7.31 7.40 12.26
C SER A 196 6.00 7.53 11.50
N LEU A 197 5.31 6.42 11.28
CA LEU A 197 4.04 6.38 10.57
C LEU A 197 2.93 7.20 11.24
N LEU A 198 2.84 7.14 12.57
CA LEU A 198 1.85 7.89 13.34
C LEU A 198 2.13 9.39 13.31
N ARG A 199 3.40 9.80 13.42
CA ARG A 199 3.81 11.21 13.28
C ARG A 199 3.54 11.71 11.87
N TRP A 200 3.84 10.89 10.87
CA TRP A 200 3.59 11.15 9.46
C TRP A 200 2.11 11.35 9.17
N SER A 201 1.23 10.44 9.62
CA SER A 201 -0.21 10.57 9.39
C SER A 201 -0.81 11.79 10.10
N LYS A 202 -0.37 12.06 11.34
CA LYS A 202 -0.75 13.28 12.10
C LYS A 202 -0.30 14.57 11.41
N ARG A 203 0.87 14.59 10.76
CA ARG A 203 1.42 15.78 10.08
C ARG A 203 0.68 16.12 8.79
N PHE A 204 0.29 15.10 8.04
CA PHE A 204 -0.34 15.27 6.73
C PHE A 204 -1.86 15.37 6.79
N GLN A 205 -2.50 14.83 7.85
CA GLN A 205 -3.94 14.89 8.08
C GLN A 205 -4.78 14.56 6.81
N PRO A 206 -4.54 13.39 6.18
CA PRO A 206 -5.31 12.97 5.03
C PRO A 206 -6.78 12.78 5.43
N LYS A 207 -7.72 12.97 4.50
CA LYS A 207 -9.14 12.71 4.77
C LYS A 207 -9.39 11.24 5.10
N VAL A 208 -8.66 10.35 4.44
CA VAL A 208 -8.70 8.90 4.66
C VAL A 208 -7.27 8.39 4.77
N TRP A 209 -6.99 7.59 5.80
CA TRP A 209 -5.74 6.86 5.92
C TRP A 209 -6.04 5.36 5.87
N VAL A 210 -5.40 4.67 4.93
CA VAL A 210 -5.44 3.21 4.79
C VAL A 210 -4.08 2.66 5.23
N MET A 211 -4.10 1.81 6.24
CA MET A 211 -2.90 1.13 6.74
C MET A 211 -3.09 -0.38 6.59
N GLU A 212 -2.14 -1.01 5.92
CA GLU A 212 -2.02 -2.47 5.86
C GLU A 212 -1.09 -2.95 6.97
N GLN A 213 -1.40 -4.11 7.57
CA GLN A 213 -0.61 -4.82 8.56
C GLN A 213 -0.83 -6.33 8.44
N VAL A 214 0.12 -7.09 8.98
CA VAL A 214 0.12 -8.56 8.97
C VAL A 214 -0.60 -9.19 10.16
N GLU A 215 -0.96 -10.46 9.97
CA GLU A 215 -1.33 -11.35 11.07
C GLU A 215 -0.23 -11.36 12.14
N GLY A 216 -0.64 -11.11 13.39
CA GLY A 216 0.25 -10.92 14.52
C GLY A 216 0.40 -9.46 14.98
N PHE A 217 -0.13 -8.48 14.25
CA PHE A 217 -0.12 -7.08 14.72
C PHE A 217 -1.00 -6.84 15.97
N ASP A 218 -1.99 -7.69 16.18
CA ASP A 218 -2.88 -7.73 17.34
C ASP A 218 -2.43 -8.72 18.43
N MET A 219 -1.26 -9.34 18.27
CA MET A 219 -0.69 -10.22 19.29
C MET A 219 0.15 -9.46 20.32
N PRO A 220 0.41 -10.05 21.51
CA PRO A 220 1.21 -9.41 22.55
C PRO A 220 2.60 -8.98 22.07
N MET A 221 3.16 -7.96 22.73
CA MET A 221 4.49 -7.40 22.44
C MET A 221 5.64 -8.37 22.78
N THR A 222 5.44 -9.18 23.82
CA THR A 222 6.39 -10.17 24.32
C THR A 222 5.68 -11.49 24.58
N LYS A 223 6.42 -12.60 24.60
CA LYS A 223 5.85 -13.95 24.83
C LYS A 223 5.19 -14.10 26.19
N ASN A 224 5.64 -13.33 27.18
CA ASN A 224 5.23 -13.43 28.59
C ASN A 224 4.41 -12.22 29.05
N ASP A 225 3.88 -11.41 28.12
CA ASP A 225 2.98 -10.31 28.51
C ASP A 225 1.75 -10.89 29.21
N LYS A 226 1.52 -10.43 30.44
CA LYS A 226 0.36 -10.83 31.25
C LYS A 226 -0.91 -10.07 30.87
N ASP A 227 -0.74 -8.94 30.20
CA ASP A 227 -1.82 -8.12 29.69
C ASP A 227 -2.03 -8.47 28.20
N PRO A 228 -3.10 -9.20 27.85
CA PRO A 228 -3.38 -9.55 26.46
C PRO A 228 -3.74 -8.33 25.61
N GLU A 229 -4.06 -7.20 26.24
CA GLU A 229 -4.40 -5.96 25.53
C GLU A 229 -3.18 -5.12 25.17
N ARG A 230 -2.01 -5.48 25.70
CA ARG A 230 -0.74 -4.84 25.34
C ARG A 230 -0.23 -5.39 24.01
N THR A 231 -0.79 -4.87 22.93
CA THR A 231 -0.50 -5.24 21.54
C THR A 231 -0.12 -3.99 20.74
N PRO A 232 0.64 -4.11 19.63
CA PRO A 232 0.90 -2.97 18.75
C PRO A 232 -0.36 -2.22 18.36
N LEU A 233 -1.43 -2.95 17.99
CA LEU A 233 -2.71 -2.38 17.58
C LEU A 233 -3.36 -1.49 18.65
N ARG A 234 -3.14 -1.79 19.93
CA ARG A 234 -3.78 -1.09 21.06
C ARG A 234 -2.85 -0.12 21.79
N MET A 235 -1.61 0.04 21.33
CA MET A 235 -0.69 0.97 21.93
C MET A 235 -1.24 2.41 21.85
N PRO A 236 -1.17 3.20 22.94
CA PRO A 236 -1.50 4.60 22.86
C PRO A 236 -0.53 5.29 21.88
N GLY A 237 -1.09 6.06 20.95
CA GLY A 237 -0.27 6.85 20.05
C GLY A 237 0.61 7.85 20.82
N PRO A 238 1.77 8.23 20.27
CA PRO A 238 2.67 9.20 20.88
C PRO A 238 2.04 10.59 21.01
#